data_AF-A0A936PJQ2-F1
#
_entry.id   AF-A0A936PJQ2-F1
#
_cell.length_a   1.000
_cell.length_b   1.000
_cell.length_c   1.000
_cell.angle_alpha   90.00
_cell.angle_beta   90.00
_cell.angle_gamma   90.00
#
_symmetry.space_group_name_H-M   'P 1'
#
loop_
_entity.id
_entity.type
_entity.pdbx_description
1 polymer ?
#
loop_
_entity_poly.entity_id
_entity_poly.type
_entity_poly.pdbx_seq_one_letter_code
_entity_poly.pdbx_strand_id
1 'polypeptide(L)'
;MKFENNIPKLDLKSVLSTTAIIGVLSIIFLSVFIPTCDTRERKSDYYNSETKGVVYSIEKKRGLSQGRFGNRETTLGYHIHYFYEVNGKHYENIDYVYSMKLDETKFISYAYQNINNKVFIIRYASSKPEESFIVKSIDKNE
;
A
#
# COMPACT_ATOMS: atom_id res chain seq x y z
N MET A 1 -28.63 -17.69 61.60
CA MET A 1 -27.42 -17.34 60.83
C MET A 1 -27.80 -16.28 59.81
N LYS A 2 -27.37 -15.03 59.99
CA LYS A 2 -27.56 -13.96 59.00
C LYS A 2 -26.22 -13.79 58.28
N PHE A 3 -26.19 -14.01 56.98
CA PHE A 3 -25.04 -13.68 56.14
C PHE A 3 -25.09 -12.17 55.90
N GLU A 4 -24.23 -11.43 56.58
CA GLU A 4 -23.96 -10.04 56.22
C GLU A 4 -23.23 -10.03 54.87
N ASN A 5 -23.95 -9.65 53.83
CA ASN A 5 -23.37 -9.33 52.53
C ASN A 5 -22.54 -8.04 52.67
N ASN A 6 -21.26 -8.19 52.99
CA ASN A 6 -20.27 -7.12 52.89
C ASN A 6 -19.99 -6.84 51.41
N ILE A 7 -20.90 -6.14 50.74
CA ILE A 7 -20.63 -5.56 49.43
C ILE A 7 -19.73 -4.35 49.70
N PRO A 8 -18.45 -4.36 49.27
CA PRO A 8 -17.57 -3.23 49.49
C PRO A 8 -18.18 -2.00 48.81
N LYS A 9 -18.38 -0.92 49.59
CA LYS A 9 -18.78 0.38 49.04
C LYS A 9 -17.68 0.80 48.06
N LEU A 10 -18.00 0.76 46.77
CA LEU A 10 -17.11 1.21 45.71
C LEU A 10 -16.72 2.67 45.98
N ASP A 11 -15.45 2.89 46.30
CA ASP A 11 -14.90 4.22 46.46
C ASP A 11 -14.76 4.87 45.09
N LEU A 12 -15.76 5.70 44.74
CA LEU A 12 -15.81 6.46 43.49
C LEU A 12 -14.53 7.27 43.24
N LYS A 13 -13.85 7.76 44.29
CA LYS A 13 -12.60 8.51 44.13
C LYS A 13 -11.46 7.60 43.65
N SER A 14 -11.37 6.40 44.21
CA SER A 14 -10.40 5.39 43.81
C SER A 14 -10.65 4.89 42.38
N VAL A 15 -11.91 4.68 42.02
CA VAL A 15 -12.30 4.28 40.65
C VAL A 15 -11.92 5.37 39.65
N LEU A 16 -12.28 6.64 39.91
CA LEU A 16 -11.93 7.78 39.04
C LEU A 16 -10.43 7.96 38.88
N SER A 17 -9.67 7.86 39.98
CA SER A 17 -8.21 7.96 39.96
C SER A 17 -7.59 6.84 39.12
N THR A 18 -8.06 5.61 39.31
CA THR A 18 -7.57 4.44 38.57
C THR A 18 -7.89 4.56 37.07
N THR A 19 -9.11 4.98 36.72
CA THR A 19 -9.50 5.21 35.33
C THR A 19 -8.67 6.32 34.67
N ALA A 20 -8.37 7.41 35.39
CA ALA A 20 -7.51 8.48 34.89
C ALA A 20 -6.09 7.98 34.61
N ILE A 21 -5.51 7.18 35.53
CA ILE A 21 -4.18 6.59 35.36
C ILE A 21 -4.15 5.65 34.15
N ILE A 22 -5.13 4.75 34.02
CA ILE A 22 -5.25 3.84 32.88
C ILE A 22 -5.41 4.64 31.57
N GLY A 23 -6.21 5.72 31.58
CA GLY A 23 -6.38 6.59 30.43
C GLY A 23 -5.07 7.24 29.98
N VAL A 24 -4.30 7.80 30.92
CA VAL A 24 -3.00 8.42 30.62
C VAL A 24 -2.01 7.38 30.09
N LEU A 25 -1.91 6.21 30.73
CA LEU A 25 -1.04 5.12 30.26
C LEU A 25 -1.45 4.62 28.87
N SER A 26 -2.76 4.56 28.59
CA SER A 26 -3.27 4.16 27.28
C SER A 26 -2.91 5.19 26.20
N ILE A 27 -2.99 6.48 26.50
CA ILE A 27 -2.58 7.54 25.56
C ILE A 27 -1.08 7.47 25.27
N ILE A 28 -0.25 7.24 26.29
CA ILE A 28 1.20 7.07 26.12
C ILE A 28 1.52 5.81 25.29
N PHE A 29 0.82 4.71 25.56
CA PHE A 29 0.97 3.49 24.77
C PHE A 29 0.58 3.71 23.30
N LEU A 30 -0.55 4.36 23.05
CA LEU A 30 -1.00 4.66 21.70
C LEU A 30 -0.02 5.61 20.97
N SER A 31 0.57 6.59 21.64
CA SER A 31 1.52 7.52 21.00
C SER A 31 2.87 6.90 20.67
N VAL A 32 3.32 5.89 21.43
CA VAL A 32 4.59 5.19 21.17
C VAL A 32 4.43 4.07 20.15
N PHE A 33 3.31 3.34 20.18
CA PHE A 33 3.13 2.12 19.39
C PHE A 33 2.23 2.29 18.15
N ILE A 34 1.44 3.36 18.04
CA ILE A 34 0.78 3.69 16.77
C ILE A 34 1.75 4.52 15.94
N PRO A 35 2.23 4.01 14.80
CA PRO A 35 3.04 4.81 13.90
C PRO A 35 2.25 6.04 13.48
N THR A 36 2.75 7.22 13.85
CA THR A 36 2.30 8.51 13.33
C THR A 36 2.44 8.51 11.80
N CYS A 37 1.62 9.32 11.14
CA CYS A 37 1.35 9.34 9.70
C CYS A 37 2.59 9.41 8.75
N ASP A 38 3.81 9.60 9.27
CA ASP A 38 5.07 9.74 8.53
C ASP A 38 5.56 8.48 7.79
N THR A 39 4.92 7.33 7.98
CA THR A 39 5.28 6.12 7.21
C THR A 39 5.12 6.31 5.69
N ARG A 40 4.29 7.27 5.26
CA ARG A 40 4.10 7.60 3.84
C ARG A 40 5.24 8.46 3.28
N GLU A 41 5.75 9.41 4.06
CA GLU A 41 6.93 10.22 3.70
C GLU A 41 8.20 9.36 3.66
N ARG A 42 8.39 8.48 4.66
CA ARG A 42 9.52 7.53 4.67
C ARG A 42 9.58 6.62 3.44
N LYS A 43 8.43 6.21 2.89
CA LYS A 43 8.39 5.43 1.64
C LYS A 43 8.71 6.29 0.41
N SER A 44 8.35 7.57 0.43
CA SER A 44 8.72 8.50 -0.63
C SER A 44 10.23 8.77 -0.61
N ASP A 45 10.82 8.96 0.57
CA ASP A 45 12.26 9.16 0.75
C ASP A 45 13.07 7.91 0.42
N TYR A 46 12.47 6.74 0.58
CA TYR A 46 13.10 5.48 0.20
C TYR A 46 13.36 5.39 -1.30
N TYR A 47 12.36 5.74 -2.11
CA TYR A 47 12.44 5.76 -3.57
C TYR A 47 12.79 7.16 -4.08
N ASN A 48 13.99 7.59 -3.75
CA ASN A 48 14.50 8.95 -3.96
C ASN A 48 15.04 9.23 -5.36
N SER A 49 14.94 8.30 -6.30
CA SER A 49 15.48 8.46 -7.66
C SER A 49 14.52 7.95 -8.71
N GLU A 50 14.62 8.54 -9.90
CA GLU A 50 13.75 8.22 -11.02
C GLU A 50 14.54 8.02 -12.31
N THR A 51 14.01 7.18 -13.19
CA THR A 51 14.55 6.93 -14.53
C THR A 51 13.43 6.52 -15.48
N LYS A 52 13.73 6.48 -16.78
CA LYS A 52 12.80 5.96 -17.78
C LYS A 52 13.02 4.46 -17.97
N GLY A 53 11.94 3.70 -17.84
CA GLY A 53 11.88 2.27 -18.09
C GLY A 53 11.02 1.92 -19.30
N VAL A 54 11.04 0.64 -19.62
CA VAL A 54 10.31 0.02 -20.72
C VAL A 54 9.42 -1.07 -20.13
N VAL A 55 8.11 -1.00 -20.41
CA VAL A 55 7.21 -2.13 -20.17
C VAL A 55 7.32 -3.08 -21.35
N TYR A 56 7.66 -4.35 -21.11
CA TYR A 56 7.85 -5.35 -22.16
C TYR A 56 6.79 -6.46 -22.17
N SER A 57 6.07 -6.66 -21.05
CA SER A 57 4.97 -7.63 -20.98
C SER A 57 3.89 -7.17 -20.00
N ILE A 58 2.64 -7.47 -20.33
CA ILE A 58 1.47 -7.19 -19.49
C ILE A 58 0.63 -8.46 -19.41
N GLU A 59 0.66 -9.12 -18.25
CA GLU A 59 -0.09 -10.35 -18.02
C GLU A 59 -1.36 -10.09 -17.23
N LYS A 60 -2.49 -10.53 -17.77
CA LYS A 60 -3.79 -10.42 -17.09
C LYS A 60 -3.92 -11.46 -15.98
N LYS A 61 -4.19 -11.03 -14.75
CA LYS A 61 -4.55 -11.92 -13.63
C LYS A 61 -6.06 -12.00 -13.48
N ARG A 62 -6.53 -13.24 -13.46
CA ARG A 62 -7.96 -13.58 -13.43
C ARG A 62 -8.30 -14.23 -12.10
N GLY A 63 -9.53 -14.02 -11.67
CA GLY A 63 -10.11 -14.62 -10.47
C GLY A 63 -11.47 -15.18 -10.77
N LEU A 64 -11.97 -16.05 -9.91
CA LEU A 64 -13.33 -16.56 -9.97
C LEU A 64 -14.22 -15.74 -9.04
N SER A 65 -15.36 -15.31 -9.55
CA SER A 65 -16.40 -14.63 -8.77
C SER A 65 -17.70 -15.42 -8.91
N GLN A 66 -18.35 -15.72 -7.79
CA GLN A 66 -19.64 -16.40 -7.79
C GLN A 66 -20.77 -15.36 -7.83
N GLY A 67 -21.63 -15.47 -8.84
CA GLY A 67 -22.85 -14.67 -8.98
C GLY A 67 -24.11 -15.52 -8.91
N ARG A 68 -25.26 -14.87 -9.07
CA ARG A 68 -26.58 -15.53 -9.05
C ARG A 68 -26.74 -16.60 -10.14
N PHE A 69 -25.96 -16.53 -11.21
CA PHE A 69 -25.99 -17.44 -12.36
C PHE A 69 -24.76 -18.37 -12.42
N GLY A 70 -24.08 -18.59 -11.29
CA GLY A 70 -22.89 -19.44 -11.20
C GLY A 70 -21.57 -18.66 -11.20
N ASN A 71 -20.49 -19.39 -11.47
CA ASN A 71 -19.13 -18.83 -11.43
C ASN A 71 -18.82 -18.10 -12.73
N ARG A 72 -18.32 -16.88 -12.61
CA ARG A 72 -17.78 -16.09 -13.72
C ARG A 72 -16.31 -15.78 -13.48
N GLU A 73 -15.55 -15.75 -14.56
CA GLU A 73 -14.18 -15.27 -14.53
C GLU A 73 -14.19 -13.74 -14.50
N THR A 74 -13.45 -13.15 -13.57
CA THR A 74 -13.28 -11.70 -13.45
C THR A 74 -11.81 -11.33 -13.56
N THR A 75 -11.54 -10.12 -14.05
CA THR A 75 -10.18 -9.58 -14.06
C THR A 75 -9.91 -8.98 -12.69
N LEU A 76 -8.85 -9.45 -12.02
CA LEU A 76 -8.42 -8.89 -10.74
C LEU A 76 -7.43 -7.74 -10.95
N GLY A 77 -6.63 -7.83 -12.00
CA GLY A 77 -5.56 -6.89 -12.30
C GLY A 77 -4.58 -7.42 -13.33
N TYR A 78 -3.42 -6.80 -13.40
CA TYR A 78 -2.37 -7.08 -14.38
C TYR A 78 -1.01 -7.10 -13.70
N HIS A 79 -0.14 -8.04 -14.10
CA HIS A 79 1.30 -7.98 -13.85
C HIS A 79 1.95 -7.20 -14.97
N ILE A 80 2.65 -6.14 -14.63
CA ILE A 80 3.37 -5.29 -15.56
C ILE A 80 4.85 -5.63 -15.40
N HIS A 81 5.41 -6.27 -16.42
CA HIS A 81 6.83 -6.59 -16.48
C HIS A 81 7.55 -5.42 -17.15
N TYR A 82 8.55 -4.88 -16.47
CA TYR A 82 9.30 -3.75 -16.96
C TYR A 82 10.79 -3.89 -16.65
N PHE A 83 11.60 -3.19 -17.44
CA PHE A 83 13.01 -3.04 -17.19
C PHE A 83 13.45 -1.58 -17.26
N TYR A 84 14.57 -1.28 -16.64
CA TYR A 84 15.21 0.03 -16.70
C TYR A 84 16.72 -0.10 -16.48
N GLU A 85 17.42 0.99 -16.70
CA GLU A 85 18.88 1.03 -16.62
C GLU A 85 19.33 2.16 -15.69
N VAL A 86 20.26 1.83 -14.79
CA VAL A 86 20.92 2.77 -13.88
C VAL A 86 22.41 2.48 -13.93
N ASN A 87 23.23 3.49 -14.22
CA ASN A 87 24.69 3.39 -14.27
C ASN A 87 25.22 2.24 -15.16
N GLY A 88 24.60 2.00 -16.32
CA GLY A 88 25.00 0.93 -17.24
C GLY A 88 24.55 -0.48 -16.85
N LYS A 89 23.81 -0.63 -15.73
CA LYS A 89 23.29 -1.91 -15.26
C LYS A 89 21.79 -1.99 -15.49
N HIS A 90 21.37 -3.15 -15.99
CA HIS A 90 19.97 -3.46 -16.29
C HIS A 90 19.28 -4.07 -15.07
N TYR A 91 18.04 -3.64 -14.83
CA TYR A 91 17.19 -4.11 -13.75
C TYR A 91 15.81 -4.45 -14.28
N GLU A 92 15.25 -5.57 -13.83
CA GLU A 92 13.93 -6.05 -14.20
C GLU A 92 13.06 -6.21 -12.96
N ASN A 93 11.78 -5.85 -13.08
CA ASN A 93 10.85 -5.96 -11.97
C ASN A 93 9.40 -6.12 -12.48
N ILE A 94 8.50 -6.52 -11.59
CA ILE A 94 7.11 -6.82 -11.88
C ILE A 94 6.23 -6.08 -10.89
N ASP A 95 5.35 -5.23 -11.40
CA ASP A 95 4.37 -4.51 -10.59
C ASP A 95 2.96 -5.04 -10.82
N TYR A 96 2.22 -5.22 -9.72
CA TYR A 96 0.78 -5.53 -9.80
C TYR A 96 -0.04 -4.24 -9.89
N VAL A 97 -0.99 -4.20 -10.83
CA VAL A 97 -1.94 -3.09 -11.01
C VAL A 97 -3.36 -3.63 -10.94
N TYR A 98 -4.19 -3.11 -10.02
CA TYR A 98 -5.58 -3.54 -9.92
C TYR A 98 -6.40 -2.96 -11.08
N SER A 99 -7.35 -3.74 -11.60
CA SER A 99 -8.22 -3.29 -12.69
C SER A 99 -9.50 -2.59 -12.22
N MET A 100 -9.65 -2.38 -10.91
CA MET A 100 -10.88 -1.83 -10.32
C MET A 100 -10.87 -0.30 -10.21
N LYS A 101 -9.69 0.35 -10.26
CA LYS A 101 -9.59 1.81 -10.20
C LYS A 101 -9.47 2.42 -11.60
N LEU A 102 -10.15 3.54 -11.81
CA LEU A 102 -10.20 4.23 -13.11
C LEU A 102 -8.80 4.65 -13.59
N ASP A 103 -8.00 5.25 -12.71
CA ASP A 103 -6.66 5.72 -13.07
C ASP A 103 -5.70 4.57 -13.38
N GLU A 104 -5.79 3.48 -12.63
CA GLU A 104 -5.04 2.26 -12.90
C GLU A 104 -5.45 1.64 -14.25
N THR A 105 -6.72 1.72 -14.63
CA THR A 105 -7.22 1.25 -15.94
C THR A 105 -6.71 2.10 -17.10
N LYS A 106 -6.61 3.42 -16.92
CA LYS A 106 -5.99 4.33 -17.89
C LYS A 106 -4.52 4.02 -18.06
N PHE A 107 -3.79 3.83 -16.94
CA PHE A 107 -2.40 3.42 -16.95
C PHE A 107 -2.20 2.12 -17.74
N ILE A 108 -3.02 1.09 -17.49
CA ILE A 108 -2.94 -0.19 -18.22
C ILE A 108 -3.15 0.03 -19.73
N SER A 109 -4.16 0.82 -20.12
CA SER A 109 -4.40 1.14 -21.53
C SER A 109 -3.22 1.86 -22.18
N TYR A 110 -2.65 2.85 -21.49
CA TYR A 110 -1.46 3.57 -21.93
C TYR A 110 -0.24 2.65 -22.05
N ALA A 111 -0.08 1.72 -21.09
CA ALA A 111 0.99 0.73 -21.09
C ALA A 111 0.90 -0.23 -22.28
N TYR A 112 -0.32 -0.69 -22.63
CA TYR A 112 -0.53 -1.50 -23.82
C TYR A 112 -0.19 -0.77 -25.13
N GLN A 113 -0.52 0.52 -25.23
CA GLN A 113 -0.23 1.34 -26.42
C GLN A 113 1.27 1.65 -26.58
N ASN A 114 2.03 1.65 -25.49
CA ASN A 114 3.43 2.03 -25.44
C ASN A 114 4.35 0.87 -25.04
N ILE A 115 3.93 -0.37 -25.27
CA ILE A 115 4.76 -1.53 -24.99
C ILE A 115 6.07 -1.45 -25.78
N ASN A 116 7.18 -1.83 -25.16
CA ASN A 116 8.55 -1.72 -25.67
C ASN A 116 9.06 -0.28 -25.90
N ASN A 117 8.31 0.76 -25.51
CA ASN A 117 8.77 2.15 -25.55
C ASN A 117 9.38 2.58 -24.21
N LYS A 118 10.49 3.33 -24.24
CA LYS A 118 11.17 3.87 -23.05
C LYS A 118 10.53 5.17 -22.55
N VAL A 119 9.26 5.09 -22.16
CA VAL A 119 8.44 6.26 -21.77
C VAL A 119 7.92 6.22 -20.34
N PHE A 120 8.05 5.08 -19.65
CA PHE A 120 7.48 4.91 -18.31
C PHE A 120 8.43 5.43 -17.24
N ILE A 121 7.91 6.15 -16.25
CA ILE A 121 8.71 6.60 -15.11
C ILE A 121 8.80 5.47 -14.08
N ILE A 122 10.03 5.09 -13.76
CA ILE A 122 10.35 4.12 -12.71
C ILE A 122 11.00 4.88 -11.56
N ARG A 123 10.48 4.68 -10.35
CA ARG A 123 11.12 5.17 -9.12
C ARG A 123 11.83 4.02 -8.43
N TYR A 124 13.04 4.28 -7.96
CA TYR A 124 13.91 3.28 -7.34
C TYR A 124 14.67 3.88 -6.16
N ALA A 125 15.16 3.02 -5.26
CA ALA A 125 16.04 3.42 -4.17
C ALA A 125 17.47 3.56 -4.70
N SER A 126 18.09 4.74 -4.64
CA SER A 126 19.47 4.94 -5.14
C SER A 126 20.49 4.00 -4.51
N SER A 127 20.31 3.63 -3.24
CA SER A 127 21.19 2.69 -2.52
C SER A 127 20.97 1.23 -2.90
N LYS A 128 19.82 0.89 -3.48
CA LYS A 128 19.39 -0.46 -3.88
C LYS A 128 18.51 -0.37 -5.12
N PRO A 129 19.09 -0.17 -6.31
CA PRO A 129 18.28 0.09 -7.50
C PRO A 129 17.30 -1.04 -7.81
N GLU A 130 17.61 -2.30 -7.48
CA GLU A 130 16.70 -3.45 -7.61
C GLU A 130 15.34 -3.27 -6.93
N GLU A 131 15.25 -2.43 -5.90
CA GLU A 131 14.00 -2.05 -5.26
C GLU A 131 13.38 -0.86 -6.00
N SER A 132 12.36 -1.15 -6.81
CA SER A 132 11.70 -0.18 -7.68
C SER A 132 10.20 -0.40 -7.81
N PHE A 133 9.50 0.61 -8.32
CA PHE A 133 8.11 0.49 -8.77
C PHE A 133 7.86 1.37 -9.99
N ILE A 134 6.86 0.99 -10.81
CA ILE A 134 6.42 1.81 -11.95
C ILE A 134 5.43 2.87 -11.48
N VAL A 135 5.65 4.12 -11.88
CA VAL A 135 4.73 5.22 -11.57
C VAL A 135 3.46 5.06 -12.43
N LYS A 136 2.31 4.93 -11.75
CA LYS A 136 1.01 4.61 -12.38
C LYS A 136 0.19 5.86 -12.72
N SER A 137 0.65 7.05 -12.34
CA SER A 137 0.03 8.30 -12.75
C SER A 137 0.41 8.62 -14.19
N ILE A 138 -0.59 8.78 -15.04
CA ILE A 138 -0.40 9.46 -16.33
C ILE A 138 -0.60 10.94 -16.01
N ASP A 139 0.48 11.66 -15.77
CA ASP A 139 0.38 13.12 -15.69
C ASP A 139 -0.18 13.62 -17.01
N LYS A 140 -1.29 14.36 -16.93
CA LYS A 140 -1.89 15.07 -18.07
C LYS A 140 -0.95 16.21 -18.46
N ASN A 141 0.12 15.89 -19.17
CA ASN A 141 0.81 16.90 -19.96
C ASN A 141 0.07 16.99 -21.30
N GLU A 142 -1.09 17.64 -21.27
CA GLU A 142 -1.63 18.40 -22.40
C GLU A 142 -1.21 19.87 -22.23
#